data_AF-A0A2G9UXP3-F1
#
_entry.id   AF-A0A2G9UXP3-F1
#
_cell.length_a   1.000
_cell.length_b   1.000
_cell.length_c   1.000
_cell.angle_alpha   90.00
_cell.angle_beta   90.00
_cell.angle_gamma   90.00
#
_symmetry.space_group_name_H-M   'P 1'
#
loop_
_entity.id
_entity.type
_entity.pdbx_description
1 polymer ?
#
loop_
_entity_poly.entity_id
_entity_poly.type
_entity_poly.pdbx_seq_one_letter_code
_entity_poly.pdbx_strand_id
1 'polypeptide(L)'
;MQFLQDCGLLEATSFLVIADPCDDVGSAGSALNGLLNAVEQLCAQRGLSVLNEQLLEESKILILLLGASKKALPLGAGFLPSLRVAEFPWIMPDYPVVHAIHNVNELAKNYDRGVWICGTDALWKTAERSELLLKSDEIAAFCFEGDCEHALTHGIYELDEEV
;
A
#
# COMPACT_ATOMS: atom_id res chain seq x y z
N MET A 1 12.41 4.19 -7.60
CA MET A 1 10.97 4.01 -7.92
C MET A 1 10.68 4.04 -9.41
N GLN A 2 11.27 4.92 -10.22
CA GLN A 2 11.09 4.94 -11.69
C GLN A 2 11.23 3.56 -12.35
N PHE A 3 12.22 2.76 -11.92
CA PHE A 3 12.41 1.40 -12.44
C PHE A 3 11.17 0.50 -12.28
N LEU A 4 10.37 0.66 -11.21
CA LEU A 4 9.15 -0.13 -11.00
C LEU A 4 8.08 0.22 -12.05
N GLN A 5 7.98 1.49 -12.43
CA GLN A 5 7.10 1.93 -13.51
C GLN A 5 7.61 1.43 -14.87
N ASP A 6 8.92 1.55 -15.13
CA ASP A 6 9.53 1.12 -16.38
C ASP A 6 9.39 -0.40 -16.60
N CYS A 7 9.34 -1.18 -15.52
CA CYS A 7 9.10 -2.63 -15.56
C CYS A 7 7.60 -3.01 -15.63
N GLY A 8 6.69 -2.04 -15.67
CA GLY A 8 5.24 -2.27 -15.72
C GLY A 8 4.63 -2.76 -14.41
N LEU A 9 5.36 -2.73 -13.30
CA LEU A 9 4.81 -3.12 -11.99
C LEU A 9 3.78 -2.12 -11.48
N LEU A 10 4.02 -0.83 -11.74
CA LEU A 10 3.15 0.28 -11.34
C LEU A 10 2.57 0.97 -12.56
N GLU A 11 1.32 0.65 -12.87
CA GLU A 11 0.51 1.39 -13.83
C GLU A 11 -0.24 2.52 -13.11
N ALA A 12 0.37 3.69 -13.01
CA ALA A 12 -0.21 4.86 -12.36
C ALA A 12 -0.07 6.12 -13.21
N THR A 13 -1.10 6.96 -13.22
CA THR A 13 -1.09 8.26 -13.93
C THR A 13 -0.17 9.28 -13.27
N SER A 14 0.02 9.16 -11.95
CA SER A 14 0.93 9.99 -11.16
C SER A 14 1.64 9.12 -10.15
N PHE A 15 2.86 9.51 -9.81
CA PHE A 15 3.70 8.83 -8.83
C PHE A 15 4.37 9.85 -7.92
N LEU A 16 4.21 9.66 -6.61
CA LEU A 16 4.71 10.55 -5.57
C LEU A 16 5.63 9.78 -4.62
N VAL A 17 6.78 10.38 -4.30
CA VAL A 17 7.64 9.95 -3.20
C VAL A 17 7.53 11.01 -2.12
N ILE A 18 6.96 10.61 -0.98
CA ILE A 18 6.64 11.52 0.11
C ILE A 18 7.48 11.11 1.31
N ALA A 19 8.26 12.04 1.84
CA ALA A 19 8.98 11.84 3.09
C ALA A 19 8.04 12.07 4.27
N ASP A 20 8.33 11.40 5.39
CA ASP A 20 7.64 11.70 6.65
C ASP A 20 7.89 13.17 7.05
N PRO A 21 6.88 13.85 7.63
CA PRO A 21 7.00 15.26 7.99
C PRO A 21 7.96 15.48 9.17
N CYS A 22 8.15 14.45 10.00
CA CYS A 22 9.07 14.40 11.11
C CYS A 22 9.42 12.96 11.45
N ASP A 23 10.43 12.77 12.29
CA ASP A 23 10.73 11.46 12.90
C ASP A 23 9.54 10.98 13.75
N ASP A 24 9.43 9.66 13.94
CA ASP A 24 8.44 9.00 14.81
C ASP A 24 6.95 9.30 14.53
N VAL A 25 6.59 9.71 13.31
CA VAL A 25 5.19 10.00 12.95
C VAL A 25 4.28 8.75 12.98
N GLY A 26 4.88 7.57 12.86
CA GLY A 26 4.20 6.28 12.82
C GLY A 26 3.44 6.02 11.51
N SER A 27 3.13 4.75 11.22
CA SER A 27 2.53 4.34 9.95
C SER A 27 1.22 5.04 9.60
N ALA A 28 0.36 5.29 10.60
CA ALA A 28 -0.89 6.02 10.40
C ALA A 28 -0.64 7.50 10.03
N GLY A 29 0.33 8.15 10.67
CA GLY A 29 0.72 9.52 10.36
C GLY A 29 1.34 9.64 8.97
N SER A 30 2.21 8.69 8.60
CA SER A 30 2.81 8.60 7.27
C SER A 30 1.75 8.40 6.19
N ALA A 31 0.78 7.52 6.43
CA ALA A 31 -0.32 7.29 5.51
C ALA A 31 -1.21 8.53 5.33
N LEU A 32 -1.53 9.23 6.42
CA LEU A 32 -2.31 10.47 6.36
C LEU A 32 -1.56 11.57 5.59
N ASN A 33 -0.26 11.75 5.87
CA ASN A 33 0.59 12.67 5.11
C ASN A 33 0.62 12.31 3.62
N GLY A 34 0.78 11.02 3.32
CA GLY A 34 0.71 10.47 1.97
C GLY A 34 -0.58 10.85 1.25
N LEU A 35 -1.72 10.65 1.92
CA LEU A 35 -3.05 10.93 1.39
C LEU A 35 -3.23 12.43 1.13
N LEU A 36 -2.88 13.29 2.09
CA LEU A 36 -3.03 14.74 1.95
C LEU A 36 -2.23 15.29 0.75
N ASN A 37 -0.98 14.86 0.60
CA ASN A 37 -0.13 15.26 -0.52
C ASN A 37 -0.67 14.74 -1.86
N ALA A 38 -1.19 13.52 -1.91
CA ALA A 38 -1.81 12.97 -3.12
C ALA A 38 -3.05 13.77 -3.53
N VAL A 39 -3.93 14.11 -2.59
CA VAL A 39 -5.12 14.93 -2.86
C VAL A 39 -4.74 16.34 -3.27
N GLU A 40 -3.76 16.95 -2.60
CA GLU A 40 -3.26 18.28 -2.97
C GLU A 40 -2.73 18.29 -4.41
N GLN A 41 -1.96 17.27 -4.81
CA GLN A 41 -1.49 17.15 -6.18
C GLN A 41 -2.66 16.99 -7.18
N LEU A 42 -3.65 16.16 -6.87
CA LEU A 42 -4.83 15.96 -7.73
C LEU A 42 -5.65 17.26 -7.84
N CYS A 43 -5.83 17.99 -6.75
CA CYS A 43 -6.45 19.31 -6.74
C CYS A 43 -5.69 20.29 -7.65
N ALA A 44 -4.38 20.40 -7.46
CA ALA A 44 -3.53 21.31 -8.23
C ALA A 44 -3.57 20.99 -9.74
N GLN A 45 -3.58 19.70 -10.11
CA GLN A 45 -3.74 19.27 -11.51
C GLN A 45 -5.08 19.68 -12.13
N ARG A 46 -6.14 19.80 -11.33
CA ARG A 46 -7.45 20.31 -11.77
C ARG A 46 -7.62 21.83 -11.58
N GLY A 47 -6.57 22.54 -11.19
CA GLY A 47 -6.60 24.00 -10.98
C GLY A 47 -7.36 24.43 -9.72
N LEU A 48 -7.58 23.52 -8.76
CA LEU A 48 -8.22 23.80 -7.49
C LEU A 48 -7.19 24.28 -6.46
N SER A 49 -7.54 25.31 -5.69
CA SER A 49 -6.69 25.87 -4.62
C SER A 49 -7.04 25.35 -3.22
N VAL A 50 -8.03 24.45 -3.12
CA VAL A 50 -8.52 23.88 -1.87
C VAL A 50 -8.66 22.37 -2.03
N LEU A 51 -8.50 21.62 -0.93
CA LEU A 51 -8.74 20.18 -0.91
C LEU A 51 -10.22 19.90 -1.22
N ASN A 52 -10.46 18.93 -2.10
CA ASN A 52 -11.79 18.53 -2.51
C ASN A 52 -11.98 17.03 -2.26
N GLU A 53 -12.94 16.70 -1.41
CA GLU A 53 -13.29 15.32 -1.03
C GLU A 53 -13.80 14.48 -2.21
N GLN A 54 -14.48 15.10 -3.18
CA GLN A 54 -14.97 14.40 -4.36
C GLN A 54 -13.84 13.77 -5.17
N LEU A 55 -12.62 14.34 -5.11
CA LEU A 55 -11.45 13.75 -5.75
C LEU A 55 -11.03 12.45 -5.10
N LEU A 56 -11.16 12.32 -3.77
CA LEU A 56 -10.88 11.08 -3.07
C LEU A 56 -11.87 9.99 -3.49
N GLU A 57 -13.14 10.36 -3.62
CA GLU A 57 -14.21 9.44 -4.02
C GLU A 57 -14.07 8.98 -5.48
N GLU A 58 -13.50 9.80 -6.37
CA GLU A 58 -13.33 9.48 -7.79
C GLU A 58 -11.98 8.85 -8.13
N SER A 59 -11.02 8.83 -7.20
CA SER A 59 -9.64 8.42 -7.49
C SER A 59 -9.33 7.00 -7.02
N LYS A 60 -8.38 6.34 -7.70
CA LYS A 60 -7.70 5.15 -7.20
C LYS A 60 -6.34 5.55 -6.66
N ILE A 61 -6.16 5.45 -5.34
CA ILE A 61 -4.90 5.84 -4.68
C ILE A 61 -4.31 4.60 -4.00
N LEU A 62 -3.04 4.33 -4.25
CA LEU A 62 -2.25 3.34 -3.52
C LEU A 62 -1.16 4.06 -2.74
N ILE A 63 -1.19 3.92 -1.42
CA ILE A 63 -0.17 4.40 -0.50
C ILE A 63 0.68 3.21 -0.04
N LEU A 64 1.95 3.20 -0.43
CA LEU A 64 2.93 2.21 0.01
C LEU A 64 3.77 2.81 1.13
N LEU A 65 3.67 2.23 2.32
CA LEU A 65 4.51 2.59 3.45
C LEU A 65 5.82 1.80 3.35
N LEU A 66 6.86 2.49 2.90
CA LEU A 66 8.22 1.99 2.85
C LEU A 66 8.80 2.18 4.25
N GLY A 67 8.90 1.11 5.03
CA GLY A 67 9.34 1.19 6.42
C GLY A 67 10.71 1.84 6.59
N ALA A 68 11.07 2.12 7.84
CA ALA A 68 12.22 2.96 8.17
C ALA A 68 13.51 2.52 7.46
N SER A 69 14.11 3.44 6.70
CA SER A 69 15.44 3.23 6.13
C SER A 69 16.48 3.14 7.27
N LYS A 70 17.34 2.13 7.20
CA LYS A 70 18.45 1.94 8.16
C LYS A 70 19.76 1.97 7.38
N LYS A 71 20.89 2.24 8.04
CA LYS A 71 22.21 2.23 7.36
C LYS A 71 22.49 0.94 6.58
N ALA A 72 22.01 -0.20 7.08
CA ALA A 72 22.12 -1.49 6.41
C ALA A 72 21.08 -1.69 5.29
N LEU A 73 19.96 -0.97 5.33
CA LEU A 73 18.82 -1.06 4.41
C LEU A 73 18.42 0.36 3.96
N PRO A 74 19.21 0.98 3.06
CA PRO A 74 19.00 2.37 2.66
C PRO A 74 17.67 2.58 1.92
N LEU A 75 17.10 1.52 1.36
CA LEU A 75 15.80 1.54 0.69
C LEU A 75 14.65 1.02 1.58
N GLY A 76 14.93 0.71 2.86
CA GLY A 76 13.95 0.09 3.77
C GLY A 76 13.79 -1.42 3.55
N ALA A 77 12.99 -2.06 4.41
CA ALA A 77 12.76 -3.51 4.35
C ALA A 77 11.94 -3.94 3.13
N GLY A 78 11.10 -3.05 2.58
CA GLY A 78 10.28 -3.31 1.39
C GLY A 78 11.07 -3.69 0.13
N PHE A 79 12.36 -3.33 0.06
CA PHE A 79 13.28 -3.64 -1.04
C PHE A 79 14.37 -4.64 -0.66
N LEU A 80 14.22 -5.36 0.44
CA LEU A 80 15.17 -6.40 0.82
C LEU A 80 15.09 -7.56 -0.20
N PRO A 81 16.14 -7.81 -1.01
CA PRO A 81 16.11 -8.86 -2.01
C PRO A 81 16.09 -10.24 -1.37
N SER A 82 15.22 -11.11 -1.86
CA SER A 82 15.39 -12.55 -1.75
C SER A 82 16.25 -13.07 -2.92
N LEU A 83 16.83 -14.28 -2.79
CA LEU A 83 17.55 -14.95 -3.88
C LEU A 83 16.61 -15.50 -4.97
N ARG A 84 15.31 -15.26 -4.83
CA ARG A 84 14.27 -15.75 -5.73
C ARG A 84 13.79 -14.63 -6.64
N VAL A 85 13.01 -15.03 -7.62
CA VAL A 85 12.32 -14.15 -8.55
C VAL A 85 10.82 -14.33 -8.30
N ALA A 86 10.10 -13.23 -8.28
CA ALA A 86 8.65 -13.23 -8.29
C ALA A 86 8.16 -13.16 -9.74
N GLU A 87 7.36 -14.14 -10.13
CA GLU A 87 6.74 -14.23 -11.45
C GLU A 87 5.25 -13.91 -11.33
N PHE A 88 4.89 -12.72 -11.80
CA PHE A 88 3.53 -12.25 -11.97
C PHE A 88 3.35 -11.95 -13.49
N PRO A 89 2.46 -11.07 -13.96
CA PRO A 89 2.54 -10.62 -15.36
C PRO A 89 3.91 -10.00 -15.72
N TRP A 90 4.75 -9.71 -14.72
CA TRP A 90 6.12 -9.21 -14.77
C TRP A 90 7.09 -10.16 -14.04
N ILE A 91 8.37 -10.08 -14.41
CA ILE A 91 9.46 -10.83 -13.77
C ILE A 91 10.33 -9.85 -12.99
N MET A 92 10.38 -9.98 -11.67
CA MET A 92 11.10 -9.07 -10.78
C MET A 92 11.83 -9.83 -9.67
N PRO A 93 12.91 -9.28 -9.09
CA PRO A 93 13.44 -9.83 -7.86
C PRO A 93 12.34 -9.88 -6.79
N ASP A 94 12.38 -10.93 -5.99
CA ASP A 94 11.39 -11.22 -4.96
C ASP A 94 11.53 -10.25 -3.78
N TYR A 95 10.92 -9.07 -3.93
CA TYR A 95 10.89 -8.00 -2.92
C TYR A 95 9.51 -7.94 -2.25
N PRO A 96 9.42 -7.65 -0.94
CA PRO A 96 8.13 -7.45 -0.27
C PRO A 96 7.21 -6.42 -0.96
N VAL A 97 7.77 -5.32 -1.49
CA VAL A 97 7.01 -4.31 -2.23
C VAL A 97 6.34 -4.86 -3.49
N VAL A 98 6.95 -5.84 -4.17
CA VAL A 98 6.38 -6.46 -5.39
C VAL A 98 5.13 -7.25 -5.03
N HIS A 99 5.16 -8.02 -3.93
CA HIS A 99 3.99 -8.76 -3.45
C HIS A 99 2.90 -7.82 -2.94
N ALA A 100 3.27 -6.77 -2.20
CA ALA A 100 2.30 -5.76 -1.74
C ALA A 100 1.52 -5.15 -2.92
N ILE A 101 2.23 -4.73 -3.98
CA ILE A 101 1.60 -4.17 -5.18
C ILE A 101 0.74 -5.22 -5.89
N HIS A 102 1.25 -6.43 -6.08
CA HIS A 102 0.49 -7.50 -6.73
C HIS A 102 -0.81 -7.81 -5.97
N ASN A 103 -0.73 -8.01 -4.66
CA ASN A 103 -1.89 -8.35 -3.84
C ASN A 103 -2.93 -7.23 -3.82
N VAL A 104 -2.50 -5.96 -3.68
CA VAL A 104 -3.43 -4.83 -3.76
C VAL A 104 -4.07 -4.76 -5.14
N ASN A 105 -3.31 -4.96 -6.22
CA ASN A 105 -3.87 -4.98 -7.57
C ASN A 105 -4.92 -6.09 -7.74
N GLU A 106 -4.67 -7.29 -7.21
CA GLU A 106 -5.65 -8.39 -7.22
C GLU A 106 -6.93 -8.03 -6.44
N LEU A 107 -6.79 -7.46 -5.23
CA LEU A 107 -7.93 -7.05 -4.41
C LEU A 107 -8.71 -5.89 -5.02
N ALA A 108 -8.01 -4.95 -5.66
CA ALA A 108 -8.59 -3.75 -6.25
C ALA A 108 -9.24 -3.99 -7.62
N LYS A 109 -9.15 -5.20 -8.22
CA LYS A 109 -9.70 -5.51 -9.55
C LYS A 109 -11.18 -5.16 -9.70
N ASN A 110 -11.96 -5.38 -8.64
CA ASN A 110 -13.40 -5.14 -8.63
C ASN A 110 -13.78 -3.72 -8.20
N TYR A 111 -12.81 -2.85 -7.94
CA TYR A 111 -13.02 -1.50 -7.44
C TYR A 111 -12.53 -0.45 -8.44
N ASP A 112 -13.40 0.49 -8.77
CA ASP A 112 -13.14 1.59 -9.69
C ASP A 112 -12.59 2.85 -9.00
N ARG A 113 -12.64 2.91 -7.67
CA ARG A 113 -12.14 4.00 -6.83
C ARG A 113 -11.76 3.52 -5.43
N GLY A 114 -11.12 4.38 -4.65
CA GLY A 114 -10.78 4.14 -3.26
C GLY A 114 -9.29 4.33 -2.94
N VAL A 115 -8.99 4.31 -1.64
CA VAL A 115 -7.63 4.47 -1.09
C VAL A 115 -7.19 3.14 -0.50
N TRP A 116 -6.10 2.59 -1.03
CA TRP A 116 -5.46 1.38 -0.53
C TRP A 116 -4.17 1.76 0.19
N ILE A 117 -4.03 1.33 1.44
CA ILE A 117 -2.84 1.60 2.26
C ILE A 117 -2.18 0.25 2.55
N CYS A 118 -0.92 0.09 2.15
CA CYS A 118 -0.19 -1.15 2.37
C CYS A 118 1.20 -0.88 2.94
N GLY A 119 1.50 -1.55 4.05
CA GLY A 119 2.87 -1.65 4.57
C GLY A 119 3.70 -2.60 3.71
N THR A 120 5.01 -2.35 3.64
CA THR A 120 5.97 -3.21 2.91
C THR A 120 6.93 -3.97 3.82
N ASP A 121 6.78 -3.82 5.13
CA ASP A 121 7.66 -4.47 6.13
C ASP A 121 7.30 -5.94 6.39
N ALA A 122 6.14 -6.38 5.90
CA ALA A 122 5.68 -7.76 5.96
C ALA A 122 5.44 -8.31 4.55
N LEU A 123 5.81 -9.58 4.35
CA LEU A 123 5.49 -10.34 3.15
C LEU A 123 4.23 -11.16 3.41
N TRP A 124 3.22 -10.96 2.59
CA TRP A 124 1.97 -11.72 2.65
C TRP A 124 1.56 -12.14 1.24
N LYS A 125 0.77 -13.21 1.14
CA LYS A 125 0.21 -13.71 -0.11
C LYS A 125 -1.28 -13.86 0.08
N THR A 126 -2.05 -13.43 -0.90
CA THR A 126 -3.48 -13.70 -0.93
C THR A 126 -3.71 -15.19 -1.17
N ALA A 127 -4.61 -15.80 -0.39
CA ALA A 127 -5.14 -17.12 -0.72
C ALA A 127 -6.01 -17.02 -1.98
N GLU A 128 -6.27 -18.15 -2.65
CA GLU A 128 -7.00 -18.16 -3.93
C GLU A 128 -8.35 -17.42 -3.84
N ARG A 129 -8.47 -16.34 -4.63
CA ARG A 129 -9.69 -15.63 -5.03
C ARG A 129 -10.77 -15.53 -3.95
N SER A 130 -10.60 -14.60 -3.02
CA SER A 130 -11.76 -13.99 -2.38
C SER A 130 -12.24 -12.86 -3.27
N GLU A 131 -13.38 -13.04 -3.95
CA GLU A 131 -14.10 -11.93 -4.58
C GLU A 131 -14.62 -11.03 -3.46
N LEU A 132 -13.74 -10.13 -3.01
CA LEU A 132 -14.09 -9.16 -2.00
C LEU A 132 -15.14 -8.20 -2.59
N LEU A 133 -16.27 -8.08 -1.91
CA LEU A 133 -17.35 -7.15 -2.25
C LEU A 133 -17.58 -6.25 -1.03
N LEU A 134 -16.78 -5.20 -0.94
CA LEU A 134 -16.96 -4.11 0.03
C LEU A 134 -17.97 -3.13 -0.53
N LYS A 135 -18.85 -2.60 0.31
CA LYS A 135 -19.67 -1.46 -0.10
C LYS A 135 -18.79 -0.21 -0.20
N SER A 136 -19.25 0.78 -0.96
CA SER A 136 -18.48 1.99 -1.27
C SER A 136 -18.05 2.82 -0.05
N ASP A 137 -18.73 2.63 1.09
CA ASP A 137 -18.57 3.47 2.27
C ASP A 137 -18.01 2.67 3.47
N GLU A 138 -17.49 1.46 3.21
CA GLU A 138 -16.97 0.57 4.24
C GLU A 138 -15.45 0.65 4.32
N ILE A 139 -14.93 0.71 5.55
CA ILE A 139 -13.51 0.54 5.85
C ILE A 139 -13.30 -0.94 6.15
N ALA A 140 -12.41 -1.58 5.42
CA ALA A 140 -12.00 -2.95 5.68
C ALA A 140 -10.54 -3.01 6.09
N ALA A 141 -10.25 -3.85 7.07
CA ALA A 141 -8.89 -4.26 7.39
C ALA A 141 -8.66 -5.68 6.86
N PHE A 142 -7.47 -5.92 6.33
CA PHE A 142 -7.04 -7.25 5.95
C PHE A 142 -6.19 -7.83 7.07
N CYS A 143 -6.61 -8.99 7.57
CA CYS A 143 -5.84 -9.76 8.53
C CYS A 143 -5.29 -10.99 7.83
N PHE A 144 -4.14 -11.46 8.28
CA PHE A 144 -3.59 -12.75 7.88
C PHE A 144 -3.39 -13.59 9.12
N GLU A 145 -3.57 -14.90 8.98
CA GLU A 145 -3.20 -15.84 10.03
C GLU A 145 -1.68 -15.79 10.20
N GLY A 146 -1.24 -15.69 11.45
CA GLY A 146 0.17 -15.68 11.81
C GLY A 146 0.41 -16.44 13.09
N ASP A 147 1.64 -16.90 13.28
CA ASP A 147 2.04 -17.57 14.52
C ASP A 147 1.84 -16.67 15.74
N CYS A 148 1.47 -17.25 16.88
CA CYS A 148 1.25 -16.51 18.13
C CYS A 148 2.48 -15.68 18.57
N GLU A 149 3.69 -16.07 18.16
CA GLU A 149 4.91 -15.30 18.44
C GLU A 149 4.92 -13.93 17.73
N HIS A 150 4.30 -13.83 16.54
CA HIS A 150 4.19 -12.57 15.80
C HIS A 150 3.18 -11.60 16.43
N ALA A 151 2.17 -12.11 17.16
CA ALA A 151 1.19 -11.30 17.88
C ALA A 151 1.82 -10.42 18.98
N LEU A 152 3.02 -10.77 19.46
CA LEU A 152 3.76 -9.98 20.46
C LEU A 152 4.47 -8.76 19.87
N THR A 153 4.68 -8.75 18.55
CA THR A 153 5.51 -7.74 17.86
C THR A 153 4.71 -6.92 16.84
N HIS A 154 3.47 -7.33 16.53
CA HIS A 154 2.61 -6.71 15.54
C HIS A 154 1.23 -6.40 16.14
N GLY A 155 0.49 -5.48 15.51
CA GLY A 155 -0.91 -5.24 15.88
C GLY A 155 -1.77 -6.44 15.53
N ILE A 156 -2.69 -6.80 16.43
CA ILE A 156 -3.67 -7.87 16.23
C ILE A 156 -5.06 -7.26 16.16
N TYR A 157 -5.90 -7.84 15.30
CA TYR A 157 -7.34 -7.59 15.31
C TYR A 157 -8.00 -8.70 16.12
N GLU A 158 -8.83 -8.30 17.09
CA GLU A 158 -9.77 -9.20 17.72
C GLU A 158 -11.01 -9.25 16.82
N LEU A 159 -11.32 -10.44 16.31
CA LEU A 159 -12.53 -10.68 15.53
C LEU A 159 -13.66 -11.00 16.50
N ASP A 160 -14.84 -10.43 16.26
CA ASP A 160 -16.04 -10.76 17.02
C ASP A 160 -16.49 -12.21 16.70
N GLU A 161 -17.21 -12.87 17.61
CA GLU A 161 -17.61 -14.28 17.45
C GLU A 161 -18.61 -14.51 16.28
N GLU A 162 -19.12 -13.44 15.66
CA GLU A 162 -20.12 -13.47 14.57
C GLU A 162 -19.53 -13.39 13.14
N VAL A 163 -18.26 -13.75 12.92
CA VAL A 163 -17.64 -13.81 11.56
C VAL A 163 -17.85 -15.16 10.88
#